data_AF-A0A165RL46-F1
#
_entry.id   AF-A0A165RL46-F1
#
_cell.length_a   1.000
_cell.length_b   1.000
_cell.length_c   1.000
_cell.angle_alpha   90.00
_cell.angle_beta   90.00
_cell.angle_gamma   90.00
#
_symmetry.space_group_name_H-M   'P 1'
#
loop_
_entity.id
_entity.type
_entity.pdbx_description
1 polymer ?
#
loop_
_entity_poly.entity_id
_entity_poly.type
_entity_poly.pdbx_seq_one_letter_code
_entity_poly.pdbx_strand_id
1 'polypeptide(L)'
;MSGGVDSSVAAKLLADQDYDLSAVFMRNWDTRDESGTDKGCEWEKDWEDVQRVCKMLDLPCRMVDLSREYWTRVFEPSLHLWESGATPNPDVWCNREVKFGALLDRLAPQTQWLATGHYARKEWTQSLTPASSDSPELYSMRVRPQLLRAADRHKDQTYYLSSIKEASLRRALFPLGDLTKPEVRAMAKRYDLPTAEREESMGICFVGEKRKFNEFISQYVPPKPGDIIDITTNEIIGKHQGLWNYTIGQGAKVRGLLSKAFVAKKDVENNVVYVVQGSDHPALYSNAMTVKDFEWILSDAPPLAVFDKTDGFKTRIKYRHTMETVPGTICRHGNYSHYTIESADRSI
;
A
#
# COMPACT_ATOMS: atom_id res chain seq x y z
N MET A 1 4.12 10.27 -13.44
CA MET A 1 4.89 9.21 -14.13
C MET A 1 6.07 8.82 -13.26
N SER A 2 6.41 7.54 -13.18
CA SER A 2 7.46 7.02 -12.28
C SER A 2 8.68 6.46 -13.03
N GLY A 3 8.80 6.69 -14.34
CA GLY A 3 9.79 6.05 -15.20
C GLY A 3 9.43 4.60 -15.60
N GLY A 4 8.44 3.99 -14.94
CA GLY A 4 7.97 2.64 -15.25
C GLY A 4 6.98 2.56 -16.41
N VAL A 5 6.92 1.37 -17.02
CA VAL A 5 6.07 1.02 -18.19
C VAL A 5 4.61 1.42 -18.00
N ASP A 6 4.06 1.13 -16.82
CA ASP A 6 2.63 1.32 -16.53
C ASP A 6 2.25 2.79 -16.64
N SER A 7 3.08 3.68 -16.07
CA SER A 7 2.83 5.12 -16.14
C SER A 7 3.04 5.69 -17.55
N SER A 8 3.93 5.10 -18.35
CA SER A 8 4.16 5.48 -19.74
C SER A 8 2.99 5.10 -20.64
N VAL A 9 2.46 3.88 -20.50
CA VAL A 9 1.27 3.43 -21.25
C VAL A 9 0.04 4.21 -20.82
N ALA A 10 -0.12 4.48 -19.51
CA ALA A 10 -1.22 5.32 -19.03
C ALA A 10 -1.16 6.74 -19.62
N ALA A 11 0.03 7.35 -19.69
CA ALA A 11 0.21 8.66 -20.33
C ALA A 11 -0.13 8.60 -21.83
N LYS A 12 0.35 7.58 -22.55
CA LYS A 12 0.05 7.40 -23.98
C LYS A 12 -1.45 7.22 -24.24
N LEU A 13 -2.13 6.38 -23.46
CA LEU A 13 -3.57 6.15 -23.57
C LEU A 13 -4.41 7.41 -23.38
N LEU A 14 -3.96 8.32 -22.50
CA LEU A 14 -4.61 9.60 -22.29
C LEU A 14 -4.23 10.60 -23.37
N ALA A 15 -3.00 10.59 -23.87
CA ALA A 15 -2.54 11.47 -24.94
C ALA A 15 -3.23 11.18 -26.28
N ASP A 16 -3.72 9.96 -26.48
CA ASP A 16 -4.59 9.59 -27.61
C ASP A 16 -6.04 10.11 -27.47
N GLN A 17 -6.36 10.73 -26.33
CA GLN A 17 -7.64 11.37 -26.05
C GLN A 17 -7.47 12.90 -25.96
N ASP A 18 -8.57 13.64 -26.03
CA ASP A 18 -8.58 15.10 -26.01
C ASP A 18 -8.45 15.67 -24.58
N TYR A 19 -7.33 15.37 -23.91
CA TYR A 19 -7.01 15.87 -22.58
C TYR A 19 -5.86 16.89 -22.64
N ASP A 20 -5.98 17.96 -21.84
CA ASP A 20 -4.84 18.83 -21.49
C ASP A 20 -3.95 18.11 -20.47
N LEU A 21 -2.86 17.51 -20.96
CA LEU A 21 -2.00 16.63 -20.17
C LEU A 21 -0.66 17.28 -19.83
N SER A 22 -0.26 17.09 -18.58
CA SER A 22 1.11 17.32 -18.14
C SER A 22 1.59 16.17 -17.26
N ALA A 23 2.86 15.81 -17.40
CA ALA A 23 3.47 14.77 -16.61
C ALA A 23 4.14 15.34 -15.35
N VAL A 24 3.89 14.69 -14.22
CA VAL A 24 4.60 14.96 -12.97
C VAL A 24 5.42 13.75 -12.57
N PHE A 25 6.72 13.94 -12.35
CA PHE A 25 7.58 12.98 -11.66
C PHE A 25 7.74 13.41 -10.20
N MET A 26 7.55 12.48 -9.26
CA MET A 26 7.70 12.76 -7.84
C MET A 26 9.05 12.25 -7.36
N ARG A 27 9.87 13.14 -6.79
CA ARG A 27 11.06 12.74 -6.04
C ARG A 27 10.66 12.63 -4.56
N ASN A 28 10.61 11.40 -4.04
CA ASN A 28 10.18 11.12 -2.67
C ASN A 28 11.33 10.70 -1.74
N TRP A 29 12.50 10.43 -2.30
CA TRP A 29 13.68 9.98 -1.58
C TRP A 29 14.92 10.40 -2.34
N ASP A 30 15.96 10.86 -1.64
CA ASP A 30 17.26 11.14 -2.21
C ASP A 30 18.33 10.50 -1.31
N THR A 31 19.03 9.50 -1.83
CA THR A 31 20.08 8.77 -1.11
C THR A 31 21.31 9.65 -0.82
N ARG A 32 21.44 10.80 -1.50
CA ARG A 32 22.47 11.81 -1.21
C ARG A 32 22.19 12.54 0.09
N ASP A 33 20.92 12.72 0.45
CA ASP A 33 20.52 13.36 1.70
C ASP A 33 20.94 12.52 2.93
N GLU A 34 21.24 11.23 2.72
CA GLU A 34 21.58 10.28 3.78
C GLU A 34 23.07 9.91 3.82
N SER A 35 23.67 9.68 2.65
CA SER A 35 25.05 9.19 2.55
C SER A 35 26.09 10.29 2.31
N GLY A 36 25.67 11.48 1.86
CA GLY A 36 26.58 12.53 1.40
C GLY A 36 27.46 12.11 0.20
N THR A 37 27.10 11.03 -0.51
CA THR A 37 27.84 10.53 -1.67
C THR A 37 26.97 10.52 -2.93
N ASP A 38 27.56 10.78 -4.10
CA ASP A 38 26.88 10.70 -5.41
C ASP A 38 26.54 9.27 -5.86
N LYS A 39 26.71 8.27 -4.99
CA LYS A 39 26.38 6.87 -5.30
C LYS A 39 24.93 6.58 -4.88
N GLY A 40 23.98 6.76 -5.79
CA GLY A 40 22.59 6.35 -5.53
C GLY A 40 21.49 7.05 -6.33
N CYS A 41 21.81 7.64 -7.49
CA CYS A 41 20.86 8.37 -8.32
C CYS A 41 19.91 7.47 -9.14
N GLU A 42 19.27 6.47 -8.52
CA GLU A 42 18.25 5.65 -9.22
C GLU A 42 17.08 6.51 -9.73
N TRP A 43 16.70 7.54 -8.96
CA TRP A 43 15.65 8.47 -9.35
C TRP A 43 16.03 9.35 -10.56
N GLU A 44 17.31 9.61 -10.82
CA GLU A 44 17.75 10.41 -11.98
C GLU A 44 17.49 9.65 -13.28
N LYS A 45 17.78 8.34 -13.29
CA LYS A 45 17.46 7.46 -14.44
C LYS A 45 15.96 7.39 -14.67
N ASP A 46 15.18 7.31 -13.60
CA ASP A 46 13.71 7.31 -13.69
C ASP A 46 13.17 8.61 -14.23
N TRP A 47 13.80 9.73 -13.86
CA TRP A 47 13.46 11.04 -14.37
C TRP A 47 13.82 11.17 -15.85
N GLU A 48 15.00 10.72 -16.27
CA GLU A 48 15.41 10.66 -17.67
C GLU A 48 14.42 9.83 -18.51
N ASP A 49 13.98 8.67 -18.01
CA ASP A 49 12.96 7.84 -18.67
C ASP A 49 11.64 8.59 -18.85
N VAL A 50 11.19 9.31 -17.82
CA VAL A 50 10.00 10.16 -17.92
C VAL A 50 10.19 11.23 -18.99
N GLN A 51 11.32 11.93 -19.00
CA GLN A 51 11.60 12.97 -19.99
C GLN A 51 11.63 12.41 -21.41
N ARG A 52 12.20 11.22 -21.63
CA ARG A 52 12.22 10.56 -22.94
C ARG A 52 10.82 10.21 -23.42
N VAL A 53 9.98 9.64 -22.56
CA VAL A 53 8.58 9.35 -22.89
C VAL A 53 7.80 10.63 -23.14
N CYS A 54 7.94 11.65 -22.29
CA CYS A 54 7.21 12.91 -22.45
C CYS A 54 7.60 13.64 -23.75
N LYS A 55 8.89 13.63 -24.12
CA LYS A 55 9.36 14.17 -25.41
C LYS A 55 8.73 13.43 -26.60
N MET A 56 8.60 12.11 -26.52
CA MET A 56 7.96 11.31 -27.56
C MET A 56 6.47 11.60 -27.69
N LEU A 57 5.79 11.87 -26.57
CA LEU A 57 4.35 12.13 -26.52
C LEU A 57 3.99 13.62 -26.66
N ASP A 58 4.97 14.50 -26.86
CA ASP A 58 4.82 15.96 -26.84
C ASP A 58 4.11 16.48 -25.57
N LEU A 59 4.50 15.95 -24.41
CA LEU A 59 3.93 16.32 -23.12
C LEU A 59 4.90 17.20 -22.32
N PRO A 60 4.42 18.31 -21.72
CA PRO A 60 5.19 19.03 -20.72
C PRO A 60 5.39 18.13 -19.49
N CYS A 61 6.60 18.10 -18.96
CA CYS A 61 6.92 17.34 -17.76
C CYS A 61 7.67 18.17 -16.73
N ARG A 62 7.38 17.93 -15.45
CA ARG A 62 8.07 18.58 -14.33
C ARG A 62 8.35 17.60 -13.21
N MET A 63 9.44 17.84 -12.49
CA MET A 63 9.73 17.16 -11.24
C MET A 63 9.13 17.93 -10.07
N VAL A 64 8.63 17.18 -9.08
CA VAL A 64 8.07 17.71 -7.84
C VAL A 64 8.74 16.99 -6.69
N ASP A 65 9.44 17.75 -5.85
CA ASP A 65 10.03 17.21 -4.64
C ASP A 65 8.99 17.11 -3.53
N LEU A 66 8.88 15.89 -2.98
CA LEU A 66 8.00 15.48 -1.90
C LEU A 66 8.77 14.64 -0.87
N SER A 67 10.11 14.72 -0.85
CA SER A 67 10.96 13.97 0.09
C SER A 67 10.62 14.27 1.55
N ARG A 68 10.37 15.54 1.87
CA ARG A 68 9.96 15.97 3.22
C ARG A 68 8.62 15.38 3.64
N GLU A 69 7.61 15.46 2.78
CA GLU A 69 6.29 14.89 3.04
C GLU A 69 6.36 13.37 3.15
N TYR A 70 7.17 12.72 2.30
CA TYR A 70 7.39 11.28 2.39
C TYR A 70 8.05 10.90 3.72
N TRP A 71 9.12 11.57 4.11
CA TRP A 71 9.83 11.32 5.36
C TRP A 71 8.89 11.44 6.57
N THR A 72 8.24 12.60 6.69
CA THR A 72 7.44 12.94 7.88
C THR A 72 6.09 12.21 7.96
N ARG A 73 5.45 11.91 6.81
CA ARG A 73 4.10 11.33 6.80
C ARG A 73 4.06 9.83 6.54
N VAL A 74 5.16 9.25 6.03
CA VAL A 74 5.23 7.83 5.67
C VAL A 74 6.37 7.13 6.39
N PHE A 75 7.61 7.62 6.23
CA PHE A 75 8.78 6.89 6.69
C PHE A 75 8.93 6.90 8.21
N GLU A 76 8.95 8.07 8.84
CA GLU A 76 9.05 8.23 10.29
C GLU A 76 7.93 7.48 11.06
N PRO A 77 6.65 7.58 10.67
CA PRO A 77 5.61 6.73 11.26
C PRO A 77 5.86 5.22 11.07
N SER A 78 6.48 4.81 9.96
CA SER A 78 6.81 3.40 9.72
C SER A 78 7.96 2.95 10.63
N LEU A 79 8.96 3.80 10.87
CA LEU A 79 10.05 3.55 11.82
C LEU A 79 9.50 3.25 13.22
N HIS A 80 8.60 4.09 13.74
CA HIS A 80 8.00 3.85 15.05
C HIS A 80 7.26 2.51 15.14
N LEU A 81 6.57 2.09 14.07
CA LEU A 81 5.93 0.78 14.03
C LEU A 81 6.93 -0.38 13.95
N TRP A 82 8.01 -0.25 13.18
CA TRP A 82 9.08 -1.27 13.18
C TRP A 82 9.76 -1.37 14.55
N GLU A 83 10.05 -0.25 15.20
CA GLU A 83 10.62 -0.19 16.56
C GLU A 83 9.72 -0.86 17.59
N SER A 84 8.40 -0.66 17.49
CA SER A 84 7.41 -1.34 18.33
C SER A 84 7.18 -2.80 17.95
N GLY A 85 7.95 -3.34 17.01
CA GLY A 85 7.86 -4.73 16.54
C GLY A 85 6.64 -5.02 15.67
N ALA A 86 5.93 -4.02 15.13
CA ALA A 86 4.88 -4.20 14.13
C ALA A 86 5.46 -4.32 12.70
N THR A 87 4.59 -4.57 11.71
CA THR A 87 4.98 -4.60 10.28
C THR A 87 4.10 -3.62 9.50
N PRO A 88 4.55 -2.36 9.31
CA PRO A 88 3.81 -1.35 8.56
C PRO A 88 3.70 -1.68 7.08
N ASN A 89 2.78 -0.98 6.40
CA ASN A 89 2.68 -0.97 4.95
C ASN A 89 2.88 0.48 4.43
N PRO A 90 4.13 0.90 4.16
CA PRO A 90 4.43 2.26 3.73
C PRO A 90 3.85 2.60 2.35
N ASP A 91 3.53 1.61 1.50
CA ASP A 91 2.95 1.87 0.17
C ASP A 91 1.49 2.34 0.25
N VAL A 92 0.72 1.83 1.22
CA VAL A 92 -0.64 2.32 1.50
C VAL A 92 -0.58 3.79 1.93
N TRP A 93 0.35 4.13 2.82
CA TRP A 93 0.52 5.50 3.30
C TRP A 93 1.11 6.42 2.24
N CYS A 94 2.05 5.96 1.41
CA CYS A 94 2.57 6.72 0.28
C CYS A 94 1.45 7.12 -0.69
N ASN A 95 0.51 6.20 -0.97
CA ASN A 95 -0.66 6.54 -1.77
C ASN A 95 -1.55 7.57 -1.08
N ARG A 96 -1.87 7.38 0.20
CA ARG A 96 -2.74 8.29 0.97
C ARG A 96 -2.15 9.68 1.16
N GLU A 97 -0.92 9.76 1.68
CA GLU A 97 -0.30 10.98 2.18
C GLU A 97 0.46 11.76 1.12
N VAL A 98 1.07 11.06 0.16
CA VAL A 98 1.98 11.68 -0.82
C VAL A 98 1.30 11.79 -2.18
N LYS A 99 0.90 10.67 -2.79
CA LYS A 99 0.37 10.67 -4.16
C LYS A 99 -1.03 11.29 -4.28
N PHE A 100 -1.95 10.88 -3.41
CA PHE A 100 -3.33 11.38 -3.35
C PHE A 100 -3.56 12.40 -2.22
N GLY A 101 -2.50 12.76 -1.50
CA GLY A 101 -2.44 13.86 -0.54
C GLY A 101 -1.58 14.99 -1.08
N ALA A 102 -0.33 15.09 -0.62
CA ALA A 102 0.57 16.22 -0.89
C ALA A 102 0.72 16.60 -2.38
N LEU A 103 0.81 15.63 -3.31
CA LEU A 103 0.83 15.92 -4.74
C LEU A 103 -0.51 16.51 -5.22
N LEU A 104 -1.61 15.90 -4.81
CA LEU A 104 -2.96 16.27 -5.24
C LEU A 104 -3.37 17.66 -4.69
N ASP A 105 -2.84 18.04 -3.52
CA ASP A 105 -2.98 19.37 -2.92
C ASP A 105 -2.24 20.46 -3.73
N ARG A 106 -1.18 20.09 -4.46
CA ARG A 106 -0.46 20.97 -5.39
C ARG A 106 -1.19 21.12 -6.73
N LEU A 107 -2.30 20.40 -6.96
CA LEU A 107 -3.12 20.50 -8.16
C LEU A 107 -4.38 21.33 -7.89
N ALA A 108 -4.80 22.16 -8.85
CA ALA A 108 -6.01 22.96 -8.75
C ALA A 108 -7.27 22.07 -8.52
N PRO A 109 -7.93 22.15 -7.34
CA PRO A 109 -8.90 21.13 -6.90
C PRO A 109 -10.10 20.88 -7.81
N GLN A 110 -10.50 21.88 -8.60
CA GLN A 110 -11.72 21.82 -9.42
C GLN A 110 -11.45 21.58 -10.91
N THR A 111 -10.22 21.82 -11.37
CA THR A 111 -9.89 21.77 -12.80
C THR A 111 -8.90 20.66 -13.14
N GLN A 112 -8.12 20.18 -12.16
CA GLN A 112 -7.06 19.21 -12.39
C GLN A 112 -7.35 17.86 -11.76
N TRP A 113 -7.17 16.83 -12.57
CA TRP A 113 -7.32 15.41 -12.23
C TRP A 113 -5.94 14.76 -12.18
N LEU A 114 -5.81 13.66 -11.44
CA LEU A 114 -4.57 12.91 -11.31
C LEU A 114 -4.73 11.52 -11.92
N ALA A 115 -4.04 11.28 -13.04
CA ALA A 115 -3.91 9.95 -13.61
C ALA A 115 -2.69 9.22 -13.05
N THR A 116 -2.86 7.92 -12.82
CA THR A 116 -1.78 7.05 -12.32
C THR A 116 -1.77 5.74 -13.07
N GLY A 117 -0.60 5.10 -13.17
CA GLY A 117 -0.47 3.75 -13.73
C GLY A 117 -0.94 2.64 -12.77
N HIS A 118 -1.86 2.92 -11.85
CA HIS A 118 -2.38 1.87 -10.98
C HIS A 118 -3.37 0.98 -11.73
N TYR A 119 -3.28 -0.32 -11.45
CA TYR A 119 -4.29 -1.30 -11.79
C TYR A 119 -5.43 -1.19 -10.77
N ALA A 120 -6.36 -0.29 -11.04
CA ALA A 120 -7.61 -0.13 -10.29
C ALA A 120 -8.67 0.44 -11.24
N ARG A 121 -9.95 0.34 -10.87
CA ARG A 121 -11.06 0.93 -11.62
C ARG A 121 -11.81 1.92 -10.76
N LYS A 122 -12.49 2.85 -11.41
CA LYS A 122 -13.37 3.82 -10.77
C LYS A 122 -14.69 3.86 -11.51
N GLU A 123 -15.79 3.75 -10.78
CA GLU A 123 -17.14 3.91 -11.32
C GLU A 123 -17.87 5.03 -10.57
N TRP A 124 -18.81 5.69 -11.25
CA TRP A 124 -19.69 6.68 -10.64
C TRP A 124 -21.02 6.04 -10.32
N THR A 125 -21.40 6.05 -9.05
CA THR A 125 -22.67 5.49 -8.59
C THR A 125 -23.56 6.59 -8.01
N GLN A 126 -24.88 6.44 -8.14
CA GLN A 126 -25.84 7.21 -7.36
C GLN A 126 -26.05 6.53 -6.02
N SER A 127 -25.86 7.27 -4.93
CA SER A 127 -26.02 6.75 -3.59
C SER A 127 -26.76 7.77 -2.72
N LEU A 128 -27.66 7.27 -1.87
CA LEU A 128 -28.28 8.07 -0.83
C LEU A 128 -27.23 8.44 0.21
N THR A 129 -27.07 9.74 0.43
CA THR A 129 -26.12 10.31 1.39
C THR A 129 -26.81 11.32 2.29
N PRO A 130 -26.41 11.45 3.56
CA PRO A 130 -26.83 12.56 4.40
C PRO A 130 -26.61 13.91 3.71
N ALA A 131 -27.60 14.80 3.78
CA ALA A 131 -27.59 16.08 3.07
C ALA A 131 -26.52 17.03 3.63
N SER A 132 -26.26 16.96 4.93
CA SER A 132 -25.18 17.64 5.64
C SER A 132 -24.78 16.84 6.90
N SER A 133 -23.63 17.18 7.48
CA SER A 133 -23.24 16.71 8.82
C SER A 133 -24.22 17.13 9.91
N ASP A 134 -24.90 18.27 9.70
CA ASP A 134 -25.74 18.93 10.69
C ASP A 134 -27.22 18.52 10.57
N SER A 135 -27.55 17.70 9.58
CA SER A 135 -28.91 17.20 9.34
C SER A 135 -28.86 15.76 8.81
N PRO A 136 -28.37 14.80 9.62
CA PRO A 136 -28.16 13.42 9.22
C PRO A 136 -29.46 12.67 8.88
N GLU A 137 -30.63 13.22 9.22
CA GLU A 137 -31.95 12.66 8.91
C GLU A 137 -32.40 12.96 7.48
N LEU A 138 -31.82 13.96 6.82
CA LEU A 138 -32.19 14.34 5.46
C LEU A 138 -31.24 13.65 4.47
N TYR A 139 -31.77 12.83 3.56
CA TYR A 139 -30.96 12.14 2.55
C TYR A 139 -31.15 12.77 1.17
N SER A 140 -30.07 12.82 0.40
CA SER A 140 -30.03 13.30 -0.98
C SER A 140 -29.32 12.28 -1.85
N MET A 141 -29.77 12.15 -3.10
CA MET A 141 -29.07 11.34 -4.09
C MET A 141 -27.83 12.10 -4.57
N ARG A 142 -26.65 11.51 -4.39
CA ARG A 142 -25.38 12.08 -4.87
C ARG A 142 -24.63 11.10 -5.75
N VAL A 143 -23.99 11.63 -6.79
CA VAL A 143 -23.07 10.87 -7.64
C VAL A 143 -21.70 10.83 -6.96
N ARG A 144 -21.24 9.62 -6.65
CA ARG A 144 -20.02 9.36 -5.89
C ARG A 144 -19.10 8.38 -6.61
N PRO A 145 -17.78 8.54 -6.47
CA PRO A 145 -16.85 7.59 -7.03
C PRO A 145 -16.75 6.33 -6.16
N GLN A 146 -16.73 5.16 -6.78
CA GLN A 146 -16.41 3.89 -6.13
C GLN A 146 -15.11 3.35 -6.66
N LEU A 147 -14.21 2.95 -5.75
CA LEU A 147 -12.98 2.24 -6.09
C LEU A 147 -13.33 0.77 -6.34
N LEU A 148 -13.01 0.29 -7.53
CA LEU A 148 -13.27 -1.08 -7.97
C LEU A 148 -11.97 -1.78 -8.28
N ARG A 149 -11.95 -3.10 -8.07
CA ARG A 149 -10.80 -3.92 -8.43
C ARG A 149 -10.54 -3.91 -9.93
N ALA A 150 -9.28 -3.97 -10.32
CA ALA A 150 -8.83 -4.06 -11.71
C ALA A 150 -9.33 -5.33 -12.40
N ALA A 151 -9.39 -5.31 -13.73
CA ALA A 151 -9.64 -6.50 -14.54
C ALA A 151 -8.57 -7.58 -14.29
N ASP A 152 -7.31 -7.18 -14.21
CA ASP A 152 -6.21 -8.05 -13.80
C ASP A 152 -6.21 -8.28 -12.28
N ARG A 153 -6.72 -9.44 -11.86
CA ARG A 153 -6.79 -9.79 -10.43
C ARG A 153 -5.43 -10.04 -9.79
N HIS A 154 -4.41 -10.38 -10.57
CA HIS A 154 -3.06 -10.61 -10.05
C HIS A 154 -2.29 -9.31 -9.86
N LYS A 155 -2.66 -8.26 -10.59
CA LYS A 155 -2.06 -6.94 -10.50
C LYS A 155 -2.95 -5.90 -9.79
N ASP A 156 -4.14 -6.29 -9.35
CA ASP A 156 -5.08 -5.43 -8.64
C ASP A 156 -4.45 -4.68 -7.47
N GLN A 157 -4.39 -3.35 -7.58
CA GLN A 157 -3.73 -2.45 -6.63
C GLN A 157 -4.71 -1.73 -5.70
N THR A 158 -6.01 -2.07 -5.70
CA THR A 158 -6.96 -1.41 -4.78
C THR A 158 -6.62 -1.61 -3.30
N TYR A 159 -5.87 -2.66 -2.96
CA TYR A 159 -5.33 -2.86 -1.61
C TYR A 159 -4.43 -1.69 -1.17
N TYR A 160 -3.60 -1.14 -2.07
CA TYR A 160 -2.73 -0.01 -1.77
C TYR A 160 -3.45 1.34 -1.82
N LEU A 161 -4.63 1.38 -2.45
CA LEU A 161 -5.49 2.55 -2.56
C LEU A 161 -6.61 2.55 -1.51
N SER A 162 -6.63 1.59 -0.59
CA SER A 162 -7.76 1.35 0.33
C SER A 162 -8.05 2.50 1.29
N SER A 163 -7.07 3.37 1.52
CA SER A 163 -7.14 4.46 2.51
C SER A 163 -7.15 5.87 1.90
N ILE A 164 -7.29 5.99 0.57
CA ILE A 164 -7.44 7.30 -0.07
C ILE A 164 -8.82 7.89 0.26
N LYS A 165 -8.91 9.21 0.36
CA LYS A 165 -10.18 9.90 0.67
C LYS A 165 -11.09 9.99 -0.56
N GLU A 166 -12.41 10.06 -0.36
CA GLU A 166 -13.39 10.20 -1.45
C GLU A 166 -13.06 11.40 -2.35
N ALA A 167 -12.69 12.54 -1.77
CA ALA A 167 -12.30 13.74 -2.52
C ALA A 167 -11.11 13.48 -3.45
N SER A 168 -10.14 12.68 -3.03
CA SER A 168 -9.00 12.31 -3.85
C SER A 168 -9.38 11.31 -4.95
N LEU A 169 -10.19 10.29 -4.62
CA LEU A 169 -10.69 9.33 -5.59
C LEU A 169 -11.55 9.99 -6.67
N ARG A 170 -12.35 11.01 -6.30
CA ARG A 170 -13.18 11.80 -7.24
C ARG A 170 -12.34 12.33 -8.41
N ARG A 171 -11.13 12.80 -8.11
CA ARG A 171 -10.17 13.39 -9.04
C ARG A 171 -9.17 12.39 -9.64
N ALA A 172 -9.23 11.12 -9.25
CA ALA A 172 -8.29 10.09 -9.71
C ALA A 172 -8.72 9.50 -11.06
N LEU A 173 -7.76 9.20 -11.93
CA LEU A 173 -7.95 8.42 -13.16
C LEU A 173 -7.04 7.19 -13.14
N PHE A 174 -7.57 6.05 -13.59
CA PHE A 174 -6.87 4.77 -13.66
C PHE A 174 -6.96 4.18 -15.07
N PRO A 175 -6.15 4.67 -16.03
CA PRO A 175 -6.27 4.26 -17.44
C PRO A 175 -5.99 2.79 -17.70
N LEU A 176 -5.32 2.10 -16.77
CA LEU A 176 -4.96 0.68 -16.89
C LEU A 176 -5.99 -0.26 -16.25
N GLY A 177 -7.08 0.27 -15.70
CA GLY A 177 -8.01 -0.48 -14.86
C GLY A 177 -8.65 -1.70 -15.52
N ASP A 178 -8.90 -1.62 -16.83
CA ASP A 178 -9.51 -2.69 -17.62
C ASP A 178 -8.48 -3.52 -18.41
N LEU A 179 -7.17 -3.27 -18.21
CA LEU A 179 -6.09 -3.95 -18.92
C LEU A 179 -5.34 -4.93 -18.02
N THR A 180 -4.85 -6.00 -18.63
CA THR A 180 -3.91 -6.93 -18.03
C THR A 180 -2.47 -6.47 -18.18
N LYS A 181 -1.58 -6.91 -17.29
CA LYS A 181 -0.16 -6.56 -17.41
C LYS A 181 0.47 -6.99 -18.75
N PRO A 182 0.20 -8.19 -19.29
CA PRO A 182 0.66 -8.58 -20.61
C PRO A 182 0.17 -7.63 -21.71
N GLU A 183 -1.08 -7.17 -21.67
CA GLU A 183 -1.60 -6.19 -22.64
C GLU A 183 -0.88 -4.86 -22.53
N VAL A 184 -0.68 -4.34 -21.31
CA VAL A 184 0.09 -3.10 -21.08
C VAL A 184 1.53 -3.22 -21.62
N ARG A 185 2.20 -4.37 -21.41
CA ARG A 185 3.53 -4.64 -21.97
C ARG A 185 3.51 -4.68 -23.50
N ALA A 186 2.53 -5.34 -24.10
CA ALA A 186 2.38 -5.42 -25.55
C ALA A 186 2.11 -4.05 -26.17
N MET A 187 1.31 -3.21 -25.50
CA MET A 187 1.05 -1.83 -25.91
C MET A 187 2.31 -0.98 -25.83
N ALA A 188 3.10 -1.09 -24.75
CA ALA A 188 4.36 -0.36 -24.63
C ALA A 188 5.33 -0.66 -25.78
N LYS A 189 5.42 -1.93 -26.19
CA LYS A 189 6.23 -2.34 -27.35
C LYS A 189 5.64 -1.84 -28.67
N ARG A 190 4.32 -1.94 -28.86
CA ARG A 190 3.62 -1.46 -30.07
C ARG A 190 3.79 0.05 -30.27
N TYR A 191 3.74 0.80 -29.19
CA TYR A 191 3.93 2.24 -29.19
C TYR A 191 5.40 2.65 -29.22
N ASP A 192 6.35 1.71 -29.24
CA ASP A 192 7.78 1.98 -29.19
C ASP A 192 8.20 2.89 -28.03
N LEU A 193 7.57 2.68 -26.85
CA LEU A 193 7.86 3.51 -25.68
C LEU A 193 9.29 3.23 -25.18
N PRO A 194 10.10 4.25 -24.85
CA PRO A 194 11.45 4.09 -24.31
C PRO A 194 11.55 3.16 -23.09
N THR A 195 10.45 3.03 -22.35
CA THR A 195 10.36 2.21 -21.13
C THR A 195 9.86 0.79 -21.38
N ALA A 196 9.60 0.36 -22.63
CA ALA A 196 8.88 -0.89 -22.92
C ALA A 196 9.54 -2.15 -22.31
N GLU A 197 10.87 -2.22 -22.32
CA GLU A 197 11.65 -3.34 -21.77
C GLU A 197 12.04 -3.15 -20.30
N ARG A 198 11.65 -2.04 -19.67
CA ARG A 198 12.04 -1.74 -18.28
C ARG A 198 11.42 -2.76 -17.32
N GLU A 199 12.21 -3.32 -16.42
CA GLU A 199 11.73 -4.28 -15.41
C GLU A 199 10.77 -3.61 -14.41
N GLU A 200 9.93 -4.43 -13.77
CA GLU A 200 9.06 -3.94 -12.69
C GLU A 200 9.89 -3.68 -11.43
N SER A 201 9.71 -2.51 -10.82
CA SER A 201 10.27 -2.25 -9.50
C SER A 201 9.58 -3.11 -8.45
N MET A 202 10.36 -3.86 -7.68
CA MET A 202 9.88 -4.72 -6.59
C MET A 202 10.40 -4.19 -5.24
N GLY A 203 9.55 -4.20 -4.22
CA GLY A 203 9.88 -3.71 -2.88
C GLY A 203 9.40 -2.28 -2.63
N ILE A 204 9.80 -1.71 -1.49
CA ILE A 204 9.51 -0.32 -1.16
C ILE A 204 10.24 0.55 -2.18
N CYS A 205 9.54 1.55 -2.74
CA CYS A 205 9.93 2.36 -3.91
C CYS A 205 11.42 2.78 -4.00
N PHE A 206 12.12 2.98 -2.88
CA PHE A 206 13.52 3.45 -2.79
C PHE A 206 14.48 2.49 -2.07
N VAL A 207 13.97 1.42 -1.45
CA VAL A 207 14.82 0.47 -0.68
C VAL A 207 15.27 -0.71 -1.55
N GLY A 208 14.65 -0.90 -2.72
CA GLY A 208 14.95 -2.01 -3.62
C GLY A 208 14.57 -3.38 -3.01
N GLU A 209 15.29 -4.44 -3.42
CA GLU A 209 14.98 -5.82 -3.04
C GLU A 209 15.10 -6.13 -1.54
N LYS A 210 14.34 -7.15 -1.09
CA LYS A 210 14.24 -7.58 0.33
C LYS A 210 15.57 -7.79 1.07
N ARG A 211 16.67 -8.16 0.40
CA ARG A 211 17.98 -8.34 1.07
C ARG A 211 18.56 -6.99 1.51
N LYS A 212 18.33 -5.94 0.73
CA LYS A 212 18.70 -4.56 1.07
C LYS A 212 17.83 -3.98 2.17
N PHE A 213 16.60 -4.49 2.35
CA PHE A 213 15.69 -3.95 3.37
C PHE A 213 16.23 -4.09 4.80
N ASN A 214 16.79 -5.25 5.16
CA ASN A 214 17.31 -5.44 6.52
C ASN A 214 18.54 -4.55 6.79
N GLU A 215 19.43 -4.42 5.80
CA GLU A 215 20.59 -3.54 5.86
C GLU A 215 20.15 -2.07 5.95
N PHE A 216 19.15 -1.68 5.15
CA PHE A 216 18.58 -0.35 5.16
C PHE A 216 17.95 0.01 6.51
N ILE A 217 17.04 -0.81 7.04
CA ILE A 217 16.38 -0.51 8.32
C ILE A 217 17.36 -0.47 9.48
N SER A 218 18.44 -1.27 9.44
CA SER A 218 19.46 -1.24 10.49
C SER A 218 20.21 0.09 10.62
N GLN A 219 20.11 0.98 9.63
CA GLN A 219 20.68 2.34 9.68
C GLN A 219 19.83 3.29 10.53
N TYR A 220 18.54 2.99 10.74
CA TYR A 220 17.60 3.83 11.49
C TYR A 220 17.15 3.19 12.80
N VAL A 221 16.99 1.86 12.82
CA VAL A 221 16.52 1.11 13.99
C VAL A 221 17.67 0.27 14.55
N PRO A 222 18.19 0.61 15.75
CA PRO A 222 19.26 -0.15 16.38
C PRO A 222 18.87 -1.63 16.56
N PRO A 223 19.79 -2.57 16.28
CA PRO A 223 19.56 -3.97 16.61
C PRO A 223 19.31 -4.17 18.10
N LYS A 224 18.26 -4.93 18.43
CA LYS A 224 17.92 -5.34 19.80
C LYS A 224 17.81 -6.86 19.85
N PRO A 225 18.94 -7.57 20.04
CA PRO A 225 18.94 -9.03 20.01
C PRO A 225 18.04 -9.65 21.08
N GLY A 226 17.37 -10.74 20.73
CA GLY A 226 16.41 -11.42 21.59
C GLY A 226 16.30 -12.90 21.26
N ASP A 227 15.55 -13.64 22.05
CA ASP A 227 15.40 -15.08 21.91
C ASP A 227 14.38 -15.48 20.84
N ILE A 228 14.67 -16.58 20.14
CA ILE A 228 13.71 -17.29 19.31
C ILE A 228 13.30 -18.56 20.05
N ILE A 229 12.03 -18.67 20.41
CA ILE A 229 11.51 -19.76 21.22
C ILE A 229 10.50 -20.58 20.40
N ASP A 230 10.64 -21.91 20.42
CA ASP A 230 9.61 -22.81 19.88
C ASP A 230 8.44 -22.87 20.87
N ILE A 231 7.22 -22.50 20.43
CA ILE A 231 6.03 -22.48 21.31
C ILE A 231 5.71 -23.88 21.85
N THR A 232 5.99 -24.94 21.07
CA THR A 232 5.61 -26.31 21.42
C THR A 232 6.52 -26.90 22.48
N THR A 233 7.84 -26.68 22.36
CA THR A 233 8.82 -27.23 23.32
C THR A 233 9.19 -26.24 24.42
N ASN A 234 8.89 -24.95 24.24
CA ASN A 234 9.35 -23.84 25.07
C ASN A 234 10.90 -23.75 25.16
N GLU A 235 11.60 -24.31 24.18
CA GLU A 235 13.06 -24.25 24.09
C GLU A 235 13.51 -23.03 23.30
N ILE A 236 14.65 -22.47 23.71
CA ILE A 236 15.36 -21.46 22.94
C ILE A 236 16.07 -22.16 21.78
N ILE A 237 15.63 -21.88 20.56
CA ILE A 237 16.15 -22.50 19.33
C ILE A 237 17.02 -21.55 18.50
N GLY A 238 17.18 -20.30 18.95
CA GLY A 238 18.04 -19.33 18.29
C GLY A 238 17.96 -17.93 18.89
N LYS A 239 18.63 -16.98 18.23
CA LYS A 239 18.61 -15.55 18.56
C LYS A 239 18.22 -14.75 17.31
N HIS A 240 17.51 -13.65 17.49
CA HIS A 240 17.22 -12.67 16.45
C HIS A 240 18.02 -11.38 16.65
N GLN A 241 18.09 -10.52 15.62
CA GLN A 241 18.72 -9.19 15.72
C GLN A 241 17.73 -8.05 16.02
N GLY A 242 16.43 -8.33 15.96
CA GLY A 242 15.38 -7.38 16.30
C GLY A 242 14.02 -7.86 15.76
N LEU A 243 12.94 -7.49 16.43
CA LEU A 243 11.58 -7.92 16.08
C LEU A 243 11.15 -7.45 14.68
N TRP A 244 11.67 -6.32 14.23
CA TRP A 244 11.39 -5.72 12.91
C TRP A 244 11.82 -6.61 11.72
N ASN A 245 12.75 -7.56 11.94
CA ASN A 245 13.14 -8.55 10.93
C ASN A 245 12.09 -9.66 10.74
N TYR A 246 11.04 -9.67 11.56
CA TYR A 246 10.07 -10.73 11.63
C TYR A 246 8.64 -10.25 11.43
N THR A 247 7.93 -10.89 10.51
CA THR A 247 6.49 -10.74 10.30
C THR A 247 5.79 -12.05 10.65
N ILE A 248 4.62 -11.98 11.28
CA ILE A 248 3.82 -13.17 11.61
C ILE A 248 3.57 -14.01 10.35
N GLY A 249 3.69 -15.33 10.45
CA GLY A 249 3.55 -16.27 9.34
C GLY A 249 4.73 -16.37 8.39
N GLN A 250 5.77 -15.53 8.53
CA GLN A 250 6.98 -15.69 7.73
C GLN A 250 7.76 -16.93 8.18
N GLY A 251 8.51 -17.54 7.26
CA GLY A 251 9.49 -18.57 7.65
C GLY A 251 10.60 -17.96 8.51
N ALA A 252 10.82 -18.50 9.71
CA ALA A 252 11.77 -17.98 10.68
C ALA A 252 13.24 -18.29 10.32
N LYS A 253 13.49 -19.22 9.38
CA LYS A 253 14.81 -19.62 8.87
C LYS A 253 15.82 -20.03 9.95
N VAL A 254 15.33 -20.61 11.04
CA VAL A 254 16.16 -21.20 12.10
C VAL A 254 16.86 -22.45 11.56
N ARG A 255 18.17 -22.56 11.78
CA ARG A 255 18.99 -23.69 11.30
C ARG A 255 18.86 -24.88 12.25
N GLY A 256 19.01 -26.10 11.72
CA GLY A 256 19.05 -27.32 12.53
C GLY A 256 17.69 -27.92 12.91
N LEU A 257 16.58 -27.33 12.43
CA LEU A 257 15.23 -27.88 12.64
C LEU A 257 14.89 -28.94 11.58
N LEU A 258 14.17 -29.98 12.00
CA LEU A 258 13.70 -31.06 11.13
C LEU A 258 12.64 -30.58 10.13
N SER A 259 11.89 -29.55 10.48
CA SER A 259 10.86 -28.95 9.63
C SER A 259 10.97 -27.43 9.62
N LYS A 260 10.32 -26.79 8.64
CA LYS A 260 10.31 -25.34 8.53
C LYS A 260 9.55 -24.74 9.72
N ALA A 261 10.20 -23.81 10.41
CA ALA A 261 9.57 -23.00 11.44
C ALA A 261 9.00 -21.69 10.86
N PHE A 262 7.86 -21.27 11.39
CA PHE A 262 7.15 -20.05 11.05
C PHE A 262 6.95 -19.18 12.29
N VAL A 263 7.03 -17.87 12.12
CA VAL A 263 6.78 -16.91 13.21
C VAL A 263 5.30 -16.95 13.59
N ALA A 264 4.98 -17.31 14.83
CA ALA A 264 3.60 -17.35 15.32
C ALA A 264 3.23 -16.11 16.14
N LYS A 265 4.17 -15.59 16.94
CA LYS A 265 3.95 -14.42 17.80
C LYS A 265 5.23 -13.61 17.97
N LYS A 266 5.09 -12.30 18.13
CA LYS A 266 6.15 -11.41 18.61
C LYS A 266 5.76 -10.87 19.97
N ASP A 267 6.64 -11.03 20.94
CA ASP A 267 6.47 -10.47 22.28
C ASP A 267 7.42 -9.27 22.42
N VAL A 268 6.83 -8.09 22.38
CA VAL A 268 7.56 -6.82 22.39
C VAL A 268 8.11 -6.53 23.78
N GLU A 269 7.36 -6.89 24.83
CA GLU A 269 7.73 -6.64 26.23
C GLU A 269 8.97 -7.45 26.61
N ASN A 270 8.96 -8.75 26.26
CA ASN A 270 10.06 -9.66 26.58
C ASN A 270 11.14 -9.71 25.49
N ASN A 271 10.93 -9.03 24.35
CA ASN A 271 11.81 -9.08 23.17
C ASN A 271 12.07 -10.52 22.68
N VAL A 272 10.98 -11.27 22.45
CA VAL A 272 11.02 -12.67 22.03
C VAL A 272 10.25 -12.86 20.72
N VAL A 273 10.82 -13.67 19.82
CA VAL A 273 10.12 -14.19 18.64
C VAL A 273 9.70 -15.64 18.91
N TYR A 274 8.40 -15.88 18.94
CA TYR A 274 7.87 -17.22 19.09
C TYR A 274 7.60 -17.84 17.72
N VAL A 275 8.05 -19.09 17.55
CA VAL A 275 7.90 -19.83 16.30
C VAL A 275 7.23 -21.17 16.53
N VAL A 276 6.70 -21.73 15.44
CA VAL A 276 6.11 -23.07 15.41
C VAL A 276 6.58 -23.82 14.19
N GLN A 277 6.76 -25.13 14.34
CA GLN A 277 7.13 -26.02 13.25
C GLN A 277 5.90 -26.46 12.44
N GLY A 278 6.04 -26.48 11.11
CA GLY A 278 4.96 -26.81 10.19
C GLY A 278 4.10 -25.61 9.77
N SER A 279 3.53 -25.66 8.56
CA SER A 279 2.76 -24.55 8.00
C SER A 279 1.36 -24.41 8.58
N ASP A 280 0.82 -25.48 9.16
CA ASP A 280 -0.62 -25.59 9.49
C ASP A 280 -0.85 -25.61 11.01
N HIS A 281 0.16 -25.19 11.79
CA HIS A 281 0.07 -25.17 13.24
C HIS A 281 -1.03 -24.19 13.71
N PRO A 282 -1.90 -24.56 14.67
CA PRO A 282 -3.04 -23.73 15.11
C PRO A 282 -2.67 -22.31 15.55
N ALA A 283 -1.50 -22.14 16.18
CA ALA A 283 -0.98 -20.82 16.58
C ALA A 283 -0.70 -19.85 15.41
N LEU A 284 -0.74 -20.32 14.16
CA LEU A 284 -0.65 -19.47 12.98
C LEU A 284 -2.02 -18.95 12.53
N TYR A 285 -3.13 -19.36 13.14
CA TYR A 285 -4.47 -18.97 12.75
C TYR A 285 -5.08 -18.04 13.80
N SER A 286 -5.84 -17.06 13.34
CA SER A 286 -6.68 -16.23 14.20
C SER A 286 -8.10 -16.19 13.63
N ASN A 287 -9.08 -15.99 14.50
CA ASN A 287 -10.49 -15.85 14.16
C ASN A 287 -10.98 -14.39 14.18
N ALA A 288 -10.17 -13.47 14.72
CA ALA A 288 -10.50 -12.06 14.79
C ALA A 288 -9.26 -11.17 14.80
N MET A 289 -9.44 -9.91 14.42
CA MET A 289 -8.46 -8.84 14.66
C MET A 289 -9.15 -7.57 15.16
N THR A 290 -8.43 -6.82 15.97
CA THR A 290 -8.83 -5.45 16.32
C THR A 290 -8.02 -4.48 15.47
N VAL A 291 -8.71 -3.66 14.68
CA VAL A 291 -8.09 -2.62 13.85
C VAL A 291 -8.37 -1.26 14.47
N LYS A 292 -7.31 -0.50 14.72
CA LYS A 292 -7.37 0.90 15.14
C LYS A 292 -7.33 1.79 13.90
N ASP A 293 -7.99 2.94 13.99
CA ASP A 293 -7.93 4.01 12.98
C ASP A 293 -8.26 3.51 11.57
N PHE A 294 -9.29 2.66 11.48
CA PHE A 294 -9.77 2.15 10.20
C PHE A 294 -10.39 3.29 9.39
N GLU A 295 -9.89 3.45 8.18
CA GLU A 295 -10.28 4.50 7.25
C GLU A 295 -11.20 3.96 6.17
N TRP A 296 -12.32 4.64 5.98
CA TRP A 296 -13.24 4.36 4.89
C TRP A 296 -13.05 5.41 3.80
N ILE A 297 -13.19 5.00 2.53
CA ILE A 297 -13.04 5.93 1.40
C ILE A 297 -14.15 6.99 1.43
N LEU A 298 -15.40 6.57 1.64
CA LEU A 298 -16.58 7.45 1.60
C LEU A 298 -16.63 8.38 2.82
N SER A 299 -16.96 9.65 2.61
CA SER A 299 -16.91 10.66 3.68
C SER A 299 -18.03 10.54 4.73
N ASP A 300 -19.11 9.84 4.41
CA ASP A 300 -20.26 9.57 5.31
C ASP A 300 -20.15 8.22 6.04
N ALA A 301 -18.98 7.60 5.98
CA ALA A 301 -18.68 6.35 6.64
C ALA A 301 -18.53 6.50 8.17
N PRO A 302 -18.59 5.40 8.94
CA PRO A 302 -18.77 4.01 8.50
C PRO A 302 -20.23 3.69 8.10
N PRO A 303 -20.47 2.61 7.32
CA PRO A 303 -21.82 2.12 7.07
C PRO A 303 -22.57 1.83 8.37
N LEU A 304 -23.85 2.20 8.49
CA LEU A 304 -24.63 2.01 9.73
C LEU A 304 -24.59 0.57 10.27
N ALA A 305 -24.50 -0.42 9.39
CA ALA A 305 -24.40 -1.83 9.74
C ALA A 305 -23.19 -2.17 10.63
N VAL A 306 -22.12 -1.35 10.66
CA VAL A 306 -20.99 -1.61 11.58
C VAL A 306 -21.36 -1.41 13.05
N PHE A 307 -22.41 -0.64 13.34
CA PHE A 307 -22.87 -0.38 14.70
C PHE A 307 -23.84 -1.46 15.21
N ASP A 308 -24.31 -2.33 14.30
CA ASP A 308 -25.08 -3.51 14.67
C ASP A 308 -24.14 -4.56 15.26
N LYS A 309 -24.24 -4.78 16.58
CA LYS A 309 -23.40 -5.76 17.28
C LYS A 309 -23.83 -7.21 17.04
N THR A 310 -25.02 -7.43 16.49
CA THR A 310 -25.57 -8.76 16.23
C THR A 310 -25.21 -9.27 14.84
N ASP A 311 -25.37 -8.44 13.81
CA ASP A 311 -25.13 -8.83 12.42
C ASP A 311 -23.83 -8.25 11.84
N GLY A 312 -23.39 -7.07 12.33
CA GLY A 312 -22.24 -6.34 11.82
C GLY A 312 -22.30 -6.03 10.33
N PHE A 313 -21.22 -5.47 9.80
CA PHE A 313 -21.07 -5.26 8.36
C PHE A 313 -20.38 -6.47 7.71
N LYS A 314 -21.16 -7.32 7.05
CA LYS A 314 -20.69 -8.51 6.34
C LYS A 314 -20.02 -8.11 5.03
N THR A 315 -18.77 -8.50 4.85
CA THR A 315 -17.98 -8.16 3.66
C THR A 315 -16.89 -9.20 3.40
N ARG A 316 -16.02 -8.91 2.43
CA ARG A 316 -14.79 -9.66 2.19
C ARG A 316 -13.58 -8.82 2.56
N ILE A 317 -12.67 -9.39 3.34
CA ILE A 317 -11.49 -8.72 3.86
C ILE A 317 -10.23 -9.22 3.16
N LYS A 318 -9.24 -8.33 3.10
CA LYS A 318 -7.88 -8.61 2.66
C LYS A 318 -6.92 -7.88 3.58
N TYR A 319 -6.09 -8.61 4.32
CA TYR A 319 -5.08 -8.03 5.21
C TYR A 319 -3.66 -8.11 4.64
N ARG A 320 -3.44 -8.87 3.54
CA ARG A 320 -2.17 -8.92 2.78
C ARG A 320 -2.40 -8.72 1.28
N HIS A 321 -1.48 -8.07 0.57
CA HIS A 321 -1.68 -7.76 -0.85
C HIS A 321 -1.86 -9.00 -1.75
N THR A 322 -1.24 -10.15 -1.47
CA THR A 322 -1.29 -11.31 -2.38
C THR A 322 -2.30 -12.37 -1.97
N MET A 323 -3.05 -12.18 -0.87
CA MET A 323 -4.05 -13.17 -0.45
C MET A 323 -5.34 -13.06 -1.26
N GLU A 324 -6.05 -14.17 -1.35
CA GLU A 324 -7.47 -14.15 -1.70
C GLU A 324 -8.26 -13.49 -0.59
N THR A 325 -9.35 -12.82 -0.94
CA THR A 325 -10.19 -12.21 0.09
C THR A 325 -10.98 -13.24 0.84
N VAL A 326 -11.12 -13.08 2.14
CA VAL A 326 -11.87 -13.99 3.02
C VAL A 326 -13.16 -13.33 3.48
N PRO A 327 -14.26 -14.08 3.68
CA PRO A 327 -15.44 -13.54 4.34
C PRO A 327 -15.10 -13.03 5.74
N GLY A 328 -15.77 -11.97 6.16
CA GLY A 328 -15.73 -11.55 7.55
C GLY A 328 -16.74 -10.48 7.88
N THR A 329 -16.86 -10.23 9.18
CA THR A 329 -17.84 -9.31 9.75
C THR A 329 -17.09 -8.19 10.46
N ILE A 330 -17.43 -6.94 10.13
CA ILE A 330 -16.86 -5.75 10.74
C ILE A 330 -17.84 -5.18 11.76
N CYS A 331 -17.44 -5.13 13.02
CA CYS A 331 -18.21 -4.58 14.14
C CYS A 331 -17.44 -3.44 14.79
N ARG A 332 -18.11 -2.31 15.08
CA ARG A 332 -17.51 -1.17 15.78
C ARG A 332 -17.83 -1.22 17.27
N HIS A 333 -16.81 -1.01 18.11
CA HIS A 333 -16.96 -1.01 19.57
C HIS A 333 -16.88 0.40 20.16
N GLY A 334 -18.01 0.90 20.67
CA GLY A 334 -18.09 2.19 21.36
C GLY A 334 -17.83 3.42 20.46
N ASN A 335 -17.48 4.55 21.07
CA ASN A 335 -17.21 5.81 20.36
C ASN A 335 -15.85 5.83 19.63
N TYR A 336 -15.00 4.82 19.83
CA TYR A 336 -13.64 4.80 19.29
C TYR A 336 -13.60 4.31 17.83
N SER A 337 -12.51 4.63 17.12
CA SER A 337 -12.16 4.19 15.75
C SER A 337 -11.79 2.69 15.66
N HIS A 338 -12.20 1.89 16.65
CA HIS A 338 -11.79 0.49 16.80
C HIS A 338 -12.84 -0.44 16.20
N TYR A 339 -12.38 -1.35 15.35
CA TYR A 339 -13.20 -2.36 14.71
C TYR A 339 -12.70 -3.74 15.06
N THR A 340 -13.62 -4.63 15.40
CA THR A 340 -13.36 -6.07 15.40
C THR A 340 -13.74 -6.60 14.04
N ILE A 341 -12.79 -7.27 13.40
CA ILE A 341 -13.01 -7.98 12.15
C ILE A 341 -12.93 -9.46 12.48
N GLU A 342 -14.07 -10.14 12.43
CA GLU A 342 -14.14 -11.59 12.60
C GLU A 342 -13.88 -12.26 11.26
N SER A 343 -12.80 -13.02 11.19
CA SER A 343 -12.40 -13.80 10.03
C SER A 343 -11.41 -14.88 10.48
N ALA A 344 -11.67 -16.13 10.10
CA ALA A 344 -10.78 -17.24 10.38
C ALA A 344 -9.75 -17.37 9.26
N ASP A 345 -8.51 -16.94 9.50
CA ASP A 345 -7.47 -17.03 8.50
C ASP A 345 -6.06 -17.10 9.13
N ARG A 346 -5.10 -17.51 8.30
CA ARG A 346 -3.73 -17.77 8.67
C ARG A 346 -2.91 -16.47 8.66
N SER A 347 -2.20 -16.25 9.76
CA SER A 347 -1.19 -15.21 9.93
C SER A 347 -1.76 -13.81 9.76
N ILE A 348 -2.87 -13.55 10.43
CA ILE A 348 -3.46 -12.22 10.55
C ILE A 348 -2.42 -11.24 11.11
#